data_AF-A0A183D7P3-F1
#
_entry.id   AF-A0A183D7P3-F1
#
_cell.length_a   1.000
_cell.length_b   1.000
_cell.length_c   1.000
_cell.angle_alpha   90.00
_cell.angle_beta   90.00
_cell.angle_gamma   90.00
#
_symmetry.space_group_name_H-M   'P 1'
#
loop_
_entity.id
_entity.type
_entity.pdbx_description
1 polymer ?
#
loop_
_entity_poly.entity_id
_entity_poly.type
_entity_poly.pdbx_seq_one_letter_code
_entity_poly.pdbx_strand_id
1 'polypeptide(L)'
;LNMFGSAFLTRMRGATLPAKLLEHITLMDTPGILSGQKQRSSRGYDFASVVNYIACKVDMIVLLFDTSKLDISDEYKQVIQCLKGNEEKVGFQYVIEQECEKTLAGIALLKYKYKEM
;
A
#
# COMPACT_ATOMS: atom_id res chain seq x y z
N LEU A 1 -10.75 1.94 11.38
CA LEU A 1 -10.12 0.69 10.89
C LEU A 1 -10.87 -0.58 11.32
N ASN A 2 -11.60 -0.59 12.46
CA ASN A 2 -12.41 -1.74 12.91
C ASN A 2 -13.42 -2.27 11.88
N MET A 3 -13.89 -1.41 10.96
CA MET A 3 -14.76 -1.77 9.85
C MET A 3 -14.20 -2.85 8.91
N PHE A 4 -12.88 -3.12 8.93
CA PHE A 4 -12.24 -4.15 8.12
C PHE A 4 -12.14 -5.52 8.80
N GLY A 5 -12.66 -5.64 10.04
CA GLY A 5 -12.76 -6.91 10.75
C GLY A 5 -11.44 -7.40 11.36
N SER A 6 -11.54 -8.50 12.11
CA SER A 6 -10.42 -9.07 12.88
C SER A 6 -9.28 -9.58 12.00
N ALA A 7 -9.59 -10.17 10.85
CA ALA A 7 -8.58 -10.72 9.92
C ALA A 7 -7.59 -9.66 9.40
N PHE A 8 -8.06 -8.41 9.24
CA PHE A 8 -7.19 -7.29 8.90
C PHE A 8 -6.40 -6.79 10.11
N LEU A 9 -7.09 -6.56 11.23
CA LEU A 9 -6.47 -6.01 12.44
C LEU A 9 -5.36 -6.91 13.00
N THR A 10 -5.50 -8.23 12.91
CA THR A 10 -4.46 -9.18 13.37
C THR A 10 -3.19 -9.14 12.52
N ARG A 11 -3.25 -8.60 11.31
CA ARG A 11 -2.12 -8.44 10.38
C ARG A 11 -1.57 -7.02 10.35
N MET A 12 -2.32 -6.04 10.83
CA MET A 12 -1.83 -4.68 11.01
C MET A 12 -0.75 -4.64 12.09
N ARG A 13 0.34 -3.92 11.82
CA ARG A 13 1.43 -3.69 12.75
C ARG A 13 1.76 -2.20 12.76
N GLY A 14 2.10 -1.70 13.94
CA GLY A 14 2.66 -0.36 14.13
C GLY A 14 4.09 -0.51 14.65
N ALA A 15 5.01 0.27 14.08
CA ALA A 15 6.38 0.36 14.53
C ALA A 15 6.77 1.84 14.68
N THR A 16 7.60 2.12 15.68
CA THR A 16 8.14 3.45 15.94
C THR A 16 9.65 3.37 16.06
N LEU A 17 10.35 4.29 15.41
CA LEU A 17 11.81 4.40 15.44
C LEU A 17 12.19 5.85 15.74
N PRO A 18 13.22 6.12 16.57
CA PRO A 18 13.73 7.47 16.79
C PRO A 18 14.54 7.95 15.58
N ALA A 19 13.83 8.31 14.51
CA ALA A 19 14.39 8.90 13.30
C ALA A 19 13.76 10.27 13.06
N LYS A 20 14.59 11.30 12.86
CA LYS A 20 14.13 12.69 12.63
C LYS A 20 13.08 12.79 11.52
N LEU A 21 13.22 11.99 10.45
CA LEU A 21 12.26 11.96 9.36
C LEU A 21 10.85 11.55 9.84
N LEU A 22 10.75 10.57 10.75
CA LEU A 22 9.48 10.07 11.26
C LEU A 22 8.77 11.03 12.23
N GLU A 23 9.42 12.13 12.61
CA GLU A 23 8.76 13.25 13.30
C GLU A 23 7.82 14.02 12.35
N HIS A 24 8.12 14.00 11.05
CA HIS A 24 7.40 14.75 10.03
C HIS A 24 6.51 13.89 9.15
N ILE A 25 6.79 12.60 9.03
CA ILE A 25 5.99 11.68 8.21
C ILE A 25 5.61 10.41 8.94
N THR A 26 4.48 9.84 8.55
CA THR A 26 4.13 8.45 8.83
C THR A 26 4.18 7.70 7.51
N LEU A 27 4.98 6.64 7.47
CA LEU A 27 4.99 5.67 6.38
C LEU A 27 4.05 4.52 6.75
N MET A 28 3.21 4.14 5.80
CA MET A 28 2.37 2.97 5.89
C MET A 28 2.70 2.07 4.71
N ASP A 29 3.37 0.97 5.04
CA ASP A 29 3.68 -0.08 4.09
C ASP A 29 2.48 -1.00 3.91
N THR A 30 2.31 -1.55 2.71
CA THR A 30 1.24 -2.49 2.40
C THR A 30 1.83 -3.82 1.95
N PRO A 31 1.16 -4.96 2.26
CA PRO A 31 1.56 -6.24 1.71
C PRO A 31 1.67 -6.20 0.18
N GLY A 32 2.63 -6.92 -0.37
CA GLY A 32 2.78 -7.07 -1.82
C GLY A 32 1.48 -7.48 -2.51
N ILE A 33 1.24 -6.91 -3.69
CA ILE A 33 0.08 -7.23 -4.52
C ILE A 33 0.40 -8.52 -5.26
N LEU A 34 -0.46 -9.52 -5.09
CA LEU A 34 -0.21 -10.89 -5.55
C LEU A 34 -0.95 -11.12 -6.87
N SER A 35 -0.44 -12.01 -7.72
CA SER A 35 -1.06 -12.32 -9.02
C SER A 35 -2.04 -13.48 -9.00
N GLY A 36 -2.25 -14.16 -7.88
CA GLY A 36 -3.02 -15.40 -7.81
C GLY A 36 -4.27 -15.36 -6.92
N GLN A 37 -5.42 -15.83 -7.42
CA GLN A 37 -6.68 -15.92 -6.66
C GLN A 37 -6.54 -16.70 -5.34
N LYS A 38 -5.76 -17.80 -5.31
CA LYS A 38 -5.54 -18.60 -4.08
C LYS A 38 -4.90 -17.78 -2.96
N GLN A 39 -4.01 -16.86 -3.31
CA GLN A 39 -3.35 -15.98 -2.34
C GLN A 39 -4.28 -14.84 -1.87
N ARG A 40 -5.23 -14.44 -2.71
CA ARG A 40 -6.27 -13.48 -2.33
C ARG A 40 -7.20 -14.03 -1.26
N SER A 41 -7.64 -15.28 -1.44
CA SER A 41 -8.51 -15.96 -0.47
C SER A 41 -7.83 -16.21 0.88
N SER A 42 -6.49 -16.39 0.92
CA SER A 42 -5.75 -16.63 2.17
C SER A 42 -5.58 -15.40 3.06
N ARG A 43 -5.74 -14.19 2.49
CA ARG A 43 -5.58 -12.92 3.21
C ARG A 43 -6.72 -12.67 4.22
N GLY A 44 -7.94 -13.09 3.89
CA GLY A 44 -9.11 -13.05 4.78
C GLY A 44 -9.75 -11.66 4.95
N TYR A 45 -9.35 -10.67 4.16
CA TYR A 45 -9.96 -9.34 4.13
C TYR A 45 -9.87 -8.74 2.71
N ASP A 46 -10.74 -7.80 2.39
CA ASP A 46 -10.71 -7.09 1.10
C ASP A 46 -9.61 -6.02 1.10
N PHE A 47 -8.49 -6.35 0.45
CA PHE A 47 -7.34 -5.47 0.32
C PHE A 47 -7.66 -4.19 -0.46
N ALA A 48 -8.46 -4.26 -1.53
CA ALA A 48 -8.75 -3.11 -2.36
C ALA A 48 -9.57 -2.06 -1.61
N SER A 49 -10.56 -2.51 -0.83
CA SER A 49 -11.35 -1.63 0.04
C SER A 49 -10.51 -0.97 1.14
N VAL A 50 -9.54 -1.70 1.71
CA VAL A 50 -8.60 -1.12 2.69
C VAL A 50 -7.75 -0.03 2.05
N VAL A 51 -7.13 -0.32 0.90
CA VAL A 51 -6.29 0.66 0.18
C VAL A 51 -7.11 1.90 -0.18
N ASN A 52 -8.31 1.74 -0.73
CA ASN A 52 -9.22 2.85 -1.05
C ASN A 52 -9.48 3.76 0.16
N TYR A 53 -9.83 3.17 1.31
CA TYR A 53 -10.12 3.95 2.52
C TYR A 53 -8.92 4.73 3.05
N ILE A 54 -7.72 4.17 2.89
CA ILE A 54 -6.48 4.79 3.36
C ILE A 54 -5.99 5.84 2.34
N ALA A 55 -6.13 5.58 1.04
CA ALA A 55 -5.82 6.50 -0.06
C ALA A 55 -6.49 7.87 0.13
N CYS A 56 -7.75 7.89 0.58
CA CYS A 56 -8.46 9.14 0.87
C CYS A 56 -7.87 9.96 2.03
N LYS A 57 -7.03 9.38 2.88
CA LYS A 57 -6.50 10.03 4.10
C LYS A 57 -5.04 10.43 3.99
N VAL A 58 -4.30 9.78 3.10
CA VAL A 58 -2.87 10.02 2.90
C VAL A 58 -2.64 11.20 1.97
N ASP A 59 -1.42 11.74 2.01
CA ASP A 59 -1.02 12.91 1.21
C ASP A 59 -0.26 12.48 -0.05
N MET A 60 0.39 11.32 -0.02
CA MET A 60 1.10 10.74 -1.17
C MET A 60 0.95 9.22 -1.20
N ILE A 61 0.78 8.69 -2.40
CA ILE A 61 0.65 7.27 -2.71
C ILE A 61 1.80 6.91 -3.65
N VAL A 62 2.69 6.03 -3.23
CA VAL A 62 3.81 5.58 -4.05
C VAL A 62 3.49 4.19 -4.58
N LEU A 63 3.31 4.10 -5.90
CA LEU A 63 3.15 2.82 -6.59
C LEU A 63 4.52 2.29 -6.99
N LEU A 64 4.83 1.08 -6.50
CA LEU A 64 6.09 0.40 -6.73
C LEU A 64 5.91 -0.65 -7.84
N PHE A 65 6.69 -0.52 -8.91
CA PHE A 65 6.66 -1.42 -10.06
C PHE A 65 8.02 -2.09 -10.29
N ASP A 66 7.99 -3.38 -10.57
CA ASP A 66 9.11 -4.16 -11.08
C ASP A 66 9.12 -4.12 -12.61
N THR A 67 10.20 -3.60 -13.20
CA THR A 67 10.33 -3.46 -14.66
C THR A 67 10.52 -4.80 -15.38
N SER A 68 10.91 -5.86 -14.66
CA SER A 68 11.14 -7.20 -15.21
C SER A 68 9.87 -8.03 -15.32
N LYS A 69 8.79 -7.66 -14.60
CA LYS A 69 7.55 -8.43 -14.48
C LYS A 69 6.32 -7.56 -14.79
N LEU A 70 6.30 -6.99 -16.01
CA LEU A 70 5.25 -6.12 -16.54
C LEU A 70 3.83 -6.72 -16.63
N ASP A 71 3.61 -7.94 -16.15
CA ASP A 71 2.28 -8.55 -16.06
C ASP A 71 1.45 -7.91 -14.93
N ILE A 72 0.59 -6.98 -15.33
CA ILE A 72 -0.36 -6.30 -14.44
C ILE A 72 -1.47 -7.29 -14.02
N SER A 73 -1.39 -7.79 -12.78
CA SER A 73 -2.40 -8.70 -12.23
C SER A 73 -3.78 -8.04 -12.09
N ASP A 74 -4.85 -8.84 -12.06
CA ASP A 74 -6.21 -8.33 -11.87
C ASP A 74 -6.40 -7.65 -10.51
N GLU A 75 -5.73 -8.12 -9.45
CA GLU A 75 -5.74 -7.45 -8.15
C GLU A 75 -5.06 -6.08 -8.25
N TYR A 76 -3.95 -5.97 -8.98
CA TYR A 76 -3.27 -4.70 -9.18
C TYR A 76 -4.13 -3.70 -9.96
N LYS A 77 -4.80 -4.15 -11.03
CA LYS A 77 -5.78 -3.33 -11.77
C LYS A 77 -6.90 -2.83 -10.86
N GLN A 78 -7.44 -3.71 -10.02
CA GLN A 78 -8.51 -3.34 -9.08
C GLN A 78 -8.03 -2.30 -8.07
N VAL A 79 -6.80 -2.43 -7.57
CA VAL A 79 -6.23 -1.44 -6.65
C VAL A 79 -6.02 -0.10 -7.35
N ILE A 80 -5.49 -0.06 -8.58
CA ILE A 80 -5.40 1.19 -9.35
C ILE A 80 -6.78 1.82 -9.55
N GLN A 81 -7.81 1.02 -9.84
CA GLN A 81 -9.18 1.54 -9.98
C GLN A 81 -9.70 2.14 -8.67
N CYS A 82 -9.32 1.60 -7.52
CA CYS A 82 -9.64 2.17 -6.22
C CYS A 82 -8.91 3.49 -5.92
N LEU A 83 -7.86 3.82 -6.65
CA LEU A 83 -7.15 5.10 -6.49
C LEU A 83 -7.76 6.24 -7.31
N LYS A 84 -8.81 5.97 -8.11
CA LYS A 84 -9.54 7.01 -8.83
C LYS A 84 -10.06 8.09 -7.87
N GLY A 85 -9.88 9.35 -8.24
CA GLY A 85 -10.17 10.52 -7.40
C GLY A 85 -9.06 10.89 -6.39
N ASN A 86 -7.92 10.19 -6.42
CA ASN A 86 -6.70 10.55 -5.67
C ASN A 86 -5.46 10.53 -6.60
N GLU A 87 -5.66 10.65 -7.91
CA GLU A 87 -4.60 10.53 -8.92
C GLU A 87 -3.47 11.55 -8.71
N GLU A 88 -3.80 12.73 -8.21
CA GLU A 88 -2.85 13.81 -7.92
C GLU A 88 -1.84 13.45 -6.81
N LYS A 89 -2.19 12.47 -5.97
CA LYS A 89 -1.34 11.98 -4.88
C LYS A 89 -0.40 10.86 -5.33
N VAL A 90 -0.62 10.32 -6.54
CA VAL A 90 0.08 9.13 -7.02
C VAL A 90 1.44 9.50 -7.63
N GLY A 91 2.50 9.00 -7.01
CA GLY A 91 3.85 8.97 -7.55
C GLY A 91 4.23 7.56 -8.00
N PHE A 92 4.88 7.44 -9.16
CA PHE A 92 5.40 6.17 -9.66
C PHE A 92 6.87 6.03 -9.29
N GLN A 93 7.22 4.95 -8.60
CA GLN A 93 8.60 4.63 -8.26
C GLN A 93 8.95 3.24 -8.80
N TYR A 94 9.96 3.20 -9.66
CA TYR A 94 10.54 1.93 -10.09
C TYR A 94 11.41 1.38 -8.97
N VAL A 95 11.24 0.11 -8.64
CA VAL A 95 12.14 -0.62 -7.76
C VAL A 95 13.08 -1.42 -8.65
N ILE A 96 14.37 -1.09 -8.61
CA ILE A 96 15.41 -1.91 -9.20
C ILE A 96 15.71 -2.99 -8.16
N GLU A 97 15.47 -4.25 -8.53
CA GLU A 97 15.63 -5.49 -7.75
C GLU A 97 16.20 -5.36 -6.33
N GLN A 98 15.36 -5.68 -5.34
CA GLN A 98 15.82 -6.32 -4.11
C GLN A 98 15.29 -7.75 -4.10
N GLU A 99 16.12 -8.71 -3.67
CA GLU A 99 15.92 -10.16 -3.65
C GLU A 99 14.64 -10.64 -2.92
N CYS A 100 13.45 -10.31 -3.43
CA CYS A 100 12.17 -10.78 -2.89
C CYS A 100 11.31 -11.33 -4.02
N GLU A 101 11.47 -12.63 -4.27
CA GLU A 101 10.91 -13.38 -5.41
C GLU A 101 9.39 -13.31 -5.62
N LYS A 102 8.61 -12.69 -4.73
CA LYS A 102 7.14 -12.86 -4.69
C LYS A 102 6.32 -11.57 -4.76
N THR A 103 6.94 -10.40 -4.84
CA THR A 103 6.21 -9.13 -4.94
C THR A 103 6.27 -8.61 -6.36
N LEU A 104 5.13 -8.60 -7.06
CA LEU A 104 5.02 -8.09 -8.43
C LEU A 104 4.83 -6.57 -8.45
N ALA A 105 4.17 -6.04 -7.43
CA ALA A 105 3.99 -4.61 -7.22
C ALA A 105 3.67 -4.33 -5.74
N GLY A 106 3.98 -3.13 -5.28
CA GLY A 106 3.76 -2.69 -3.90
C GLY A 106 3.15 -1.29 -3.84
N ILE A 107 2.56 -0.95 -2.71
CA ILE A 107 2.06 0.41 -2.46
C ILE A 107 2.60 0.87 -1.12
N ALA A 108 3.31 2.00 -1.12
CA ALA A 108 3.63 2.73 0.09
C ALA A 108 2.75 3.96 0.19
N LEU A 109 2.20 4.21 1.38
CA LEU A 109 1.30 5.32 1.64
C LEU A 109 1.96 6.26 2.65
N LEU A 110 1.99 7.56 2.34
CA LEU A 110 2.68 8.56 3.14
C LEU A 110 1.70 9.63 3.64
N LYS A 111 1.77 9.90 4.94
CA LYS A 111 1.02 10.98 5.60
C LYS A 111 1.99 11.97 6.25
N TYR A 112 1.85 13.25 5.95
CA TYR A 112 2.57 14.32 6.64
C TYR A 112 1.95 14.57 8.02
N LYS A 113 2.81 14.65 9.02
CA LYS A 113 2.48 15.13 10.36
C LYS A 113 2.65 16.65 10.34
N TYR A 114 1.59 17.37 10.00
CA TYR A 114 1.59 18.81 10.21
C TYR A 114 1.62 19.07 11.71
N LYS A 115 2.58 19.88 12.16
CA LYS A 115 2.45 20.56 13.45
C LYS A 115 1.27 21.50 13.29
N GLU A 116 0.26 21.38 14.15
CA GLU A 116 -0.67 22.50 14.34
C GLU A 116 0.21 23.73 14.65
N MET A 117 0.13 24.74 13.79
CA MET A 117 0.76 26.04 14.00
C MET A 117 -0.06 26.84 14.99
#